data_AF-A0A183G9A9-F1
#
_entry.id   AF-A0A183G9A9-F1
#
_cell.length_a   1.000
_cell.length_b   1.000
_cell.length_c   1.000
_cell.angle_alpha   90.00
_cell.angle_beta   90.00
_cell.angle_gamma   90.00
#
_symmetry.space_group_name_H-M   'P 1'
#
loop_
_entity.id
_entity.type
_entity.pdbx_description
1 polymer ?
#
loop_
_entity_poly.entity_id
_entity_poly.type
_entity_poly.pdbx_seq_one_letter_code
_entity_poly.pdbx_strand_id
1 'polypeptide(L)'
;MDAIIRDFQKPVPWTLLYADDVMLACEDKDELEREVQAWCDRLERFGLRLNVKKTEYLTTDVTESSSIKVNGIELPRTSVFKYLGSAVASDGNLMTEVNSRVSAAWSNTLRMDMKVTGVHPDQAQDLERWRHDTRKEDLATMRNKR
;
A
#
# COMPACT_ATOMS: atom_id res chain seq x y z
N MET A 1 -15.87 9.64 10.97
CA MET A 1 -14.93 8.61 11.47
C MET A 1 -14.15 9.14 12.66
N ASP A 2 -13.51 10.31 12.53
CA ASP A 2 -12.67 10.93 13.55
C ASP A 2 -13.27 10.98 14.96
N ALA A 3 -14.53 11.40 15.12
CA ALA A 3 -15.18 11.47 16.44
C ALA A 3 -15.31 10.10 17.16
N ILE A 4 -15.31 9.00 16.42
CA ILE A 4 -15.49 7.64 16.95
C ILE A 4 -14.17 7.09 17.52
N ILE A 5 -13.05 7.48 16.90
CA ILE A 5 -11.72 6.89 17.09
C ILE A 5 -10.68 7.87 17.65
N ARG A 6 -11.10 9.11 17.94
CA ARG A 6 -10.22 10.19 18.45
C ARG A 6 -9.47 9.81 19.73
N ASP A 7 -10.12 9.05 20.61
CA ASP A 7 -9.54 8.62 21.89
C ASP A 7 -8.63 7.38 21.75
N PHE A 8 -8.60 6.77 20.56
CA PHE A 8 -7.83 5.57 20.21
C PHE A 8 -6.62 5.89 19.32
N GLN A 9 -6.53 7.11 18.80
CA GLN A 9 -5.48 7.48 17.87
C GLN A 9 -4.19 7.83 18.61
N LYS A 10 -3.13 7.05 18.37
CA LYS A 10 -1.76 7.40 18.77
C LYS A 10 -1.17 8.42 17.78
N PRO A 11 -0.21 9.27 18.19
CA PRO A 11 0.43 10.21 17.27
C PRO A 11 1.19 9.48 16.16
N VAL A 12 1.46 10.18 15.06
CA VAL A 12 2.34 9.69 13.98
C VAL A 12 3.68 9.24 14.57
N PRO A 13 4.23 8.08 14.15
CA PRO A 13 3.80 7.21 13.06
C PRO A 13 2.88 6.03 13.46
N TRP A 14 2.39 5.98 14.69
CA TRP A 14 1.76 4.79 15.28
C TRP A 14 0.33 4.51 14.80
N THR A 15 -0.42 5.55 14.44
CA THR A 15 -1.77 5.42 13.88
C THR A 15 -1.97 6.40 12.73
N LEU A 16 -2.25 5.86 11.55
CA LEU A 16 -2.59 6.64 10.35
C LEU A 16 -4.02 6.31 9.90
N LEU A 17 -4.79 7.35 9.63
CA LEU A 17 -6.20 7.25 9.27
C LEU A 17 -6.46 8.02 7.99
N TYR A 18 -7.14 7.38 7.04
CA TYR A 18 -7.56 8.03 5.81
C TYR A 18 -8.82 7.37 5.25
N ALA A 19 -9.89 8.15 5.09
CA ALA A 19 -11.19 7.65 4.62
C ALA A 19 -11.66 6.42 5.42
N ASP A 20 -11.68 5.24 4.80
CA ASP A 20 -12.01 3.95 5.42
C ASP A 20 -10.79 3.10 5.81
N ASP A 21 -9.57 3.53 5.46
CA ASP A 21 -8.32 2.82 5.73
C ASP A 21 -7.67 3.27 7.05
N VAL A 22 -7.26 2.28 7.85
CA VAL A 22 -6.50 2.45 9.10
C VAL A 22 -5.20 1.68 9.01
N MET A 23 -4.09 2.32 9.37
CA MET A 23 -2.80 1.67 9.56
C MET A 23 -2.32 1.86 10.99
N LEU A 24 -1.93 0.73 11.61
CA LEU A 24 -1.41 0.65 12.97
C LEU A 24 0.02 0.15 12.93
N ALA A 25 0.91 0.80 13.67
CA ALA A 25 2.25 0.32 13.94
C ALA A 25 2.42 0.10 15.45
N CYS A 26 3.16 -0.95 15.79
CA CYS A 26 3.59 -1.26 17.16
C CYS A 26 5.00 -1.86 17.08
N GLU A 27 5.77 -1.73 18.16
CA GLU A 27 7.08 -2.37 18.28
C GLU A 27 6.96 -3.84 18.70
N ASP A 28 5.89 -4.16 19.44
CA ASP A 28 5.61 -5.47 19.97
C ASP A 28 4.41 -6.12 19.27
N LYS A 29 4.54 -7.43 19.01
CA LYS A 29 3.53 -8.21 18.31
C LYS A 29 2.26 -8.39 19.15
N ASP A 30 2.39 -8.61 20.45
CA ASP A 30 1.25 -8.77 21.34
C ASP A 30 0.52 -7.42 21.53
N GLU A 31 1.25 -6.30 21.52
CA GLU A 31 0.66 -4.95 21.47
C GLU A 31 -0.15 -4.75 20.19
N LEU A 32 0.41 -5.10 19.02
CA LEU A 32 -0.31 -4.99 17.75
C LEU A 32 -1.61 -5.80 17.75
N GLU A 33 -1.57 -7.04 18.26
CA GLU A 33 -2.76 -7.90 18.35
C GLU A 33 -3.83 -7.28 19.26
N ARG A 34 -3.44 -6.78 20.44
CA ARG A 34 -4.35 -6.08 21.37
C ARG A 34 -4.95 -4.82 20.74
N GLU A 35 -4.15 -4.03 20.04
CA GLU A 35 -4.59 -2.82 19.37
C GLU A 35 -5.61 -3.14 18.27
N VAL A 36 -5.30 -4.05 17.34
CA VAL A 36 -6.23 -4.40 16.26
C VAL A 36 -7.54 -4.96 16.81
N GLN A 37 -7.50 -5.75 17.88
CA GLN A 37 -8.71 -6.23 18.56
C GLN A 37 -9.51 -5.07 19.16
N ALA A 38 -8.86 -4.14 19.87
CA ALA A 38 -9.53 -3.01 20.48
C ALA A 38 -10.15 -2.07 19.42
N TRP A 39 -9.50 -1.91 18.27
CA TRP A 39 -10.05 -1.23 17.10
C TRP A 39 -11.29 -1.95 16.55
N CYS A 40 -11.25 -3.28 16.43
CA CYS A 40 -12.39 -4.08 15.99
C CYS A 40 -13.60 -3.87 16.92
N ASP A 41 -13.40 -4.02 18.23
CA ASP A 41 -14.44 -3.85 19.24
C ASP A 41 -15.01 -2.42 19.23
N ARG A 42 -14.14 -1.42 19.08
CA ARG A 42 -14.55 -0.02 19.01
C ARG A 42 -15.39 0.25 17.77
N LEU A 43 -15.00 -0.25 16.60
CA LEU A 43 -15.78 -0.07 15.37
C LEU A 43 -17.15 -0.74 15.48
N GLU A 44 -17.23 -1.94 16.04
CA GLU A 44 -18.49 -2.68 16.23
C GLU A 44 -19.48 -1.93 17.11
N ARG A 45 -19.00 -1.27 18.19
CA ARG A 45 -19.84 -0.44 19.06
C ARG A 45 -20.57 0.70 18.34
N PHE A 46 -20.06 1.13 17.19
CA PHE A 46 -20.67 2.19 16.37
C PHE A 46 -21.31 1.64 15.08
N GLY A 47 -21.51 0.31 15.00
CA GLY A 47 -22.13 -0.34 13.85
C GLY A 47 -21.22 -0.49 12.63
N LEU A 48 -19.91 -0.24 12.78
CA LEU A 48 -18.90 -0.47 11.75
C LEU A 48 -18.28 -1.86 11.93
N ARG A 49 -17.73 -2.44 10.86
CA ARG A 49 -17.10 -3.76 10.90
C ARG A 49 -15.76 -3.73 10.19
N LEU A 50 -14.74 -4.26 10.85
CA LEU A 50 -13.44 -4.48 10.23
C LEU A 50 -13.57 -5.57 9.16
N ASN A 51 -13.02 -5.32 7.97
CA ASN A 51 -12.93 -6.34 6.94
C ASN A 51 -11.70 -7.21 7.18
N VAL A 52 -11.84 -8.21 8.04
CA VAL A 52 -10.75 -9.13 8.44
C VAL A 52 -10.06 -9.76 7.22
N LYS A 53 -10.81 -10.06 6.15
CA LYS A 53 -10.25 -10.64 4.91
C LYS A 53 -9.33 -9.70 4.13
N LYS A 54 -9.54 -8.38 4.26
CA LYS A 54 -8.69 -7.35 3.63
C LYS A 54 -7.64 -6.80 4.59
N THR A 55 -7.72 -7.13 5.87
CA THR A 55 -6.79 -6.65 6.88
C THR A 55 -5.56 -7.54 6.83
N GLU A 56 -4.40 -6.97 6.55
CA GLU A 56 -3.12 -7.67 6.51
C GLU A 56 -2.16 -7.09 7.55
N TYR A 57 -1.11 -7.83 7.88
CA TYR A 57 -0.04 -7.33 8.73
C TYR A 57 1.32 -7.68 8.15
N LEU A 58 2.32 -6.90 8.54
CA LEU A 58 3.72 -7.11 8.21
C LEU A 58 4.53 -7.04 9.50
N THR A 59 5.56 -7.87 9.60
CA THR A 59 6.59 -7.77 10.64
C THR A 59 7.97 -7.85 10.00
N THR A 60 8.89 -7.04 10.51
CA THR A 60 10.32 -7.07 10.15
C THR A 60 11.09 -8.11 10.93
N ASP A 61 10.49 -8.69 11.98
CA ASP A 61 11.10 -9.78 12.73
C ASP A 61 10.98 -11.10 11.95
N VAL A 62 12.13 -11.63 11.57
CA VAL A 62 12.25 -12.87 10.80
C VAL A 62 12.09 -14.11 11.70
N THR A 63 12.25 -13.94 13.01
CA THR A 63 12.14 -15.02 14.01
C THR A 63 10.71 -15.19 14.53
N GLU A 64 9.89 -14.13 14.40
CA GLU A 64 8.48 -14.17 14.76
C GLU A 64 7.69 -15.08 13.81
N SER A 65 7.40 -16.28 14.30
CA SER A 65 6.58 -17.29 13.62
C SER A 65 5.11 -17.25 14.02
N SER A 66 4.78 -16.50 15.07
CA SER A 66 3.45 -16.46 15.64
C SER A 66 2.52 -15.55 14.84
N SER A 67 1.30 -16.01 14.58
CA SER A 67 0.30 -15.27 13.81
C SER A 67 -0.37 -14.19 14.67
N ILE A 68 -0.86 -13.13 14.02
CA ILE A 68 -1.75 -12.12 14.63
C ILE A 68 -3.19 -12.52 14.38
N LYS A 69 -4.04 -12.44 15.41
CA LYS A 69 -5.45 -12.84 15.38
C LYS A 69 -6.38 -11.71 15.79
N VAL A 70 -7.53 -11.63 15.13
CA VAL A 70 -8.62 -10.72 15.49
C VAL A 70 -9.89 -11.53 15.56
N ASN A 71 -10.61 -11.50 16.68
CA ASN A 71 -11.76 -12.37 16.96
C ASN A 71 -11.44 -13.86 16.73
N GLY A 72 -10.20 -14.28 17.02
CA GLY A 72 -9.72 -15.64 16.79
C GLY A 72 -9.42 -15.99 15.32
N ILE A 73 -9.62 -15.07 14.38
CA ILE A 73 -9.30 -15.25 12.95
C ILE A 73 -7.89 -14.74 12.69
N GLU A 74 -7.05 -15.57 12.08
CA GLU A 74 -5.70 -15.17 11.69
C GLU A 74 -5.70 -14.16 10.56
N LEU A 75 -4.96 -13.07 10.75
CA LEU A 75 -4.72 -12.09 9.70
C LEU A 75 -3.68 -12.63 8.70
N PRO A 76 -3.85 -12.38 7.40
CA PRO A 76 -2.82 -12.66 6.41
C PRO A 76 -1.54 -11.84 6.70
N ARG A 77 -0.40 -12.53 6.74
CA ARG A 77 0.93 -11.90 6.76
C ARG A 77 1.36 -11.57 5.33
N THR A 78 1.87 -10.36 5.11
CA THR A 78 2.43 -9.92 3.83
C THR A 78 3.92 -9.59 3.94
N SER A 79 4.67 -9.76 2.84
CA SER A 79 6.06 -9.31 2.72
C SER A 79 6.17 -7.86 2.26
N VAL A 80 5.09 -7.30 1.69
CA VAL A 80 5.02 -5.90 1.27
C VAL A 80 3.69 -5.32 1.73
N PHE A 81 3.75 -4.39 2.67
CA PHE A 81 2.58 -3.68 3.18
C PHE A 81 2.39 -2.37 2.42
N LYS A 82 1.18 -2.10 1.93
CA LYS A 82 0.87 -0.88 1.17
C LYS A 82 -0.12 0.00 1.91
N TYR A 83 0.19 1.29 2.00
CA TYR A 83 -0.71 2.29 2.56
C TYR A 83 -0.64 3.58 1.74
N LEU A 84 -1.78 4.02 1.20
CA LEU A 84 -1.92 5.25 0.41
C LEU A 84 -0.87 5.43 -0.71
N GLY A 85 -0.53 4.32 -1.37
CA GLY A 85 0.45 4.30 -2.48
C GLY A 85 1.91 4.24 -2.04
N SER A 86 2.20 4.26 -0.74
CA SER A 86 3.53 3.93 -0.20
C SER A 86 3.58 2.43 0.15
N ALA A 87 4.73 1.81 -0.02
CA ALA A 87 4.99 0.41 0.25
C ALA A 87 6.16 0.25 1.22
N VAL A 88 6.02 -0.67 2.17
CA VAL A 88 7.07 -1.08 3.11
C VAL A 88 7.32 -2.56 2.91
N ALA A 89 8.57 -2.96 2.74
CA ALA A 89 8.98 -4.35 2.62
C ALA A 89 9.44 -4.91 3.97
N SER A 90 9.17 -6.19 4.23
CA SER A 90 9.49 -6.84 5.52
C SER A 90 10.98 -6.95 5.77
N ASP A 91 11.79 -6.96 4.71
CA ASP A 91 13.25 -6.94 4.75
C ASP A 91 13.85 -5.52 4.84
N GLY A 92 13.01 -4.49 4.91
CA GLY A 92 13.43 -3.09 4.91
C GLY A 92 13.93 -2.58 3.56
N ASN A 93 13.76 -3.34 2.47
CA ASN A 93 14.28 -2.96 1.17
C ASN A 93 13.50 -1.80 0.54
N LEU A 94 14.19 -0.66 0.38
CA LEU A 94 13.64 0.56 -0.22
C LEU A 94 13.32 0.41 -1.71
N MET A 95 13.93 -0.53 -2.44
CA MET A 95 13.70 -0.70 -3.88
C MET A 95 12.25 -1.05 -4.18
N THR A 96 11.56 -1.73 -3.27
CA THR A 96 10.12 -2.04 -3.39
C THR A 96 9.29 -0.76 -3.47
N GLU A 97 9.58 0.23 -2.64
CA GLU A 97 8.90 1.53 -2.66
C GLU A 97 9.26 2.35 -3.90
N VAL A 98 10.56 2.42 -4.22
CA VAL A 98 11.04 3.16 -5.40
C VAL A 98 10.38 2.63 -6.68
N ASN A 99 10.38 1.32 -6.87
CA ASN A 99 9.77 0.69 -8.04
C ASN A 99 8.26 0.89 -8.07
N SER A 100 7.60 0.88 -6.91
CA SER A 100 6.16 1.16 -6.81
C SER A 100 5.82 2.58 -7.25
N ARG A 101 6.57 3.59 -6.78
CA ARG A 101 6.39 5.00 -7.17
C ARG A 101 6.68 5.26 -8.63
N VAL A 102 7.79 4.71 -9.13
CA VAL A 102 8.15 4.81 -10.55
C VAL A 102 7.05 4.21 -11.41
N SER A 103 6.57 3.01 -11.07
CA SER A 103 5.50 2.36 -11.82
C SER A 103 4.20 3.17 -11.80
N ALA A 104 3.81 3.71 -10.65
CA ALA A 104 2.62 4.54 -10.52
C ALA A 104 2.71 5.85 -11.33
N ALA A 105 3.88 6.50 -11.31
CA ALA A 105 4.12 7.70 -12.13
C ALA A 105 3.99 7.39 -13.62
N TRP A 106 4.59 6.30 -14.09
CA TRP A 106 4.46 5.87 -15.49
C TRP A 106 3.03 5.54 -15.88
N SER A 107 2.30 4.78 -15.06
CA SER A 107 0.89 4.49 -15.32
C SER A 107 0.04 5.75 -15.42
N ASN A 108 0.34 6.77 -14.61
CA ASN A 108 -0.33 8.06 -14.70
C ASN A 108 0.01 8.79 -15.99
N THR A 109 1.30 8.87 -16.37
CA THR A 109 1.75 9.48 -17.63
C THR A 109 1.06 8.83 -18.83
N LEU A 110 1.13 7.50 -18.92
CA LEU A 110 0.47 6.71 -19.96
C LEU A 110 -1.02 7.01 -20.05
N ARG A 111 -1.71 7.01 -18.91
CA ARG A 111 -3.14 7.30 -18.85
C ARG A 111 -3.45 8.71 -19.37
N MET A 112 -2.60 9.70 -19.10
CA MET A 112 -2.78 11.06 -19.61
C MET A 112 -2.54 11.12 -21.12
N ASP A 113 -1.48 10.48 -21.61
CA ASP A 113 -1.14 10.45 -23.04
C ASP A 113 -2.24 9.75 -23.86
N MET A 114 -2.79 8.64 -23.36
CA MET A 114 -3.91 7.95 -23.99
C MET A 114 -5.18 8.79 -24.05
N LYS A 115 -5.45 9.60 -23.01
CA LYS A 115 -6.57 10.55 -23.03
C LYS A 115 -6.37 11.67 -24.05
N VAL A 116 -5.14 12.17 -24.21
CA VAL A 116 -4.81 13.23 -25.18
C VAL A 116 -4.90 12.70 -26.61
N THR A 117 -4.42 11.48 -26.84
CA THR A 117 -4.34 10.86 -28.17
C THR A 117 -5.64 10.18 -28.60
N GLY A 118 -6.61 10.00 -27.71
CA GLY A 118 -7.89 9.34 -27.99
C GLY A 118 -7.78 7.82 -28.18
N VAL A 119 -6.67 7.21 -27.75
CA VAL A 119 -6.41 5.76 -27.88
C VAL A 119 -7.00 5.02 -26.68
N HIS A 120 -7.82 4.00 -26.96
CA HIS A 120 -8.51 3.21 -25.93
C HIS A 120 -7.54 2.17 -25.28
N PRO A 121 -7.66 1.88 -23.96
CA PRO A 121 -6.70 1.04 -23.23
C PRO A 121 -6.49 -0.38 -23.72
N ASP A 122 -7.48 -0.95 -24.38
CA ASP A 122 -7.43 -2.26 -25.03
C ASP A 122 -6.57 -2.29 -26.31
N GLN A 123 -6.14 -1.13 -26.84
CA GLN A 123 -5.20 -1.03 -27.95
C GLN A 123 -3.73 -0.89 -27.49
N ALA A 124 -3.51 -0.61 -26.19
CA ALA A 124 -2.18 -0.43 -25.59
C ALA A 124 -1.69 -1.72 -24.90
N GLN A 125 -1.82 -2.87 -25.58
CA GLN A 125 -1.68 -4.21 -24.98
C GLN A 125 -0.28 -4.64 -24.55
N ASP A 126 0.75 -3.79 -24.60
CA ASP A 126 2.08 -4.23 -24.19
C ASP A 126 2.88 -3.12 -23.52
N LEU A 127 2.72 -3.04 -22.19
CA LEU A 127 3.42 -2.12 -21.31
C LEU A 127 4.94 -2.28 -21.41
N GLU A 128 5.45 -3.50 -21.63
CA GLU A 128 6.89 -3.76 -21.75
C GLU A 128 7.46 -3.32 -23.10
N ARG A 129 6.70 -3.54 -24.17
CA ARG A 129 7.04 -3.01 -25.48
C ARG A 129 7.03 -1.49 -25.50
N TRP A 130 6.00 -0.88 -24.91
CA TRP A 130 5.96 0.59 -24.77
C TRP A 130 7.14 1.11 -23.94
N ARG A 131 7.47 0.49 -22.79
CA ARG A 131 8.67 0.81 -21.98
C ARG A 131 9.98 0.76 -22.78
N HIS A 132 10.09 -0.15 -23.74
CA HIS A 132 11.28 -0.29 -24.56
C HIS A 132 11.32 0.75 -25.70
N ASP A 133 10.17 1.07 -26.28
CA ASP A 133 10.06 2.00 -27.41
C ASP A 133 10.23 3.47 -26.97
N THR A 134 9.63 3.92 -25.86
CA THR A 134 9.86 5.29 -25.34
C THR A 134 11.32 5.51 -24.93
N ARG A 135 11.96 4.51 -24.31
CA ARG A 135 13.40 4.59 -23.97
C ARG A 135 14.28 4.77 -25.21
N LYS A 136 13.92 4.16 -26.34
CA LYS A 136 14.64 4.35 -27.61
C LYS A 136 14.40 5.74 -28.21
N GLU A 137 13.19 6.27 -28.11
CA GLU A 137 12.84 7.60 -28.63
C GLU A 137 13.55 8.72 -27.87
N ASP A 138 13.62 8.65 -26.54
CA ASP A 138 14.36 9.62 -25.72
C ASP A 138 15.87 9.59 -26.03
N LEU A 139 16.44 8.39 -26.19
CA LEU A 139 17.84 8.19 -26.57
C LEU A 139 18.12 8.68 -28.01
N ALA A 140 17.18 8.47 -28.94
CA ALA A 140 17.30 8.94 -30.32
C ALA A 140 17.24 10.48 -30.41
N THR A 141 16.39 11.11 -29.60
CA THR A 141 16.24 12.57 -29.54
C THR A 141 17.47 13.24 -28.93
N MET A 142 18.14 12.59 -27.97
CA MET A 142 19.43 13.04 -27.43
C MET A 142 20.60 12.82 -28.40
N ARG A 143 20.55 11.78 -29.25
CA ARG A 143 21.59 11.50 -30.26
C ARG A 143 21.52 12.45 -31.47
N ASN A 144 20.33 12.97 -31.81
CA ASN A 144 20.12 13.88 -32.94
C ASN A 144 20.36 15.37 -32.59
N LYS A 145 20.88 15.67 -31.39
CA LYS A 145 21.23 17.02 -30.91
C LYS A 145 22.74 17.28 -30.86
N ARG A 146 23.56 16.52 -31.60
CA ARG A 146 25.00 16.79 -31.80
C ARG A 146 25.30 17.20 -33.22
#